data_AF-A0A8T6LYR9-F1
#
_entry.id   AF-A0A8T6LYR9-F1
#
_cell.length_a   1.000
_cell.length_b   1.000
_cell.length_c   1.000
_cell.angle_alpha   90.00
_cell.angle_beta   90.00
_cell.angle_gamma   90.00
#
_symmetry.space_group_name_H-M   'P 1'
#
loop_
_entity.id
_entity.type
_entity.pdbx_description
1 polymer ?
#
loop_
_entity_poly.entity_id
_entity_poly.type
_entity_poly.pdbx_seq_one_letter_code
_entity_poly.pdbx_strand_id
1 'polypeptide(L)'
;MKGSTVLSENILMGMSAVISFILIILVVRMVLTQQTERTYQNLFESIARDISLIIDRQASMSSSEKREYELPKGVHADVRIDYKYVFVTYDDKTVSKSYSGITNSPQAYEFSEPRILCFVKNQNTIQVFDKPCIEVQ
;
A
#
# COMPACT_ATOMS: atom_id res chain seq x y z
N MET A 1 -35.28 37.04 41.56
CA MET A 1 -34.20 37.06 40.54
C MET A 1 -33.25 35.86 40.60
N LYS A 2 -33.61 34.70 41.20
CA LYS A 2 -32.72 33.50 41.23
C LYS A 2 -33.10 32.40 40.21
N GLY A 3 -34.35 32.35 39.75
CA GLY A 3 -34.80 31.29 38.82
C GLY A 3 -34.30 31.45 37.38
N SER A 4 -34.12 32.68 36.90
CA SER A 4 -33.62 32.95 35.54
C SER A 4 -32.15 32.60 35.37
N THR A 5 -31.33 32.81 36.41
CA THR A 5 -29.89 32.53 36.41
C THR A 5 -29.60 31.04 36.42
N VAL A 6 -30.36 30.26 37.20
CA VAL A 6 -30.23 28.79 37.25
C VAL A 6 -30.67 28.15 35.93
N LEU A 7 -31.71 28.70 35.27
CA LEU A 7 -32.14 28.21 33.96
C LEU A 7 -31.08 28.49 32.87
N SER A 8 -30.47 29.67 32.88
CA SER A 8 -29.39 30.01 31.92
C SER A 8 -28.12 29.19 32.12
N GLU A 9 -27.78 28.85 33.37
CA GLU A 9 -26.62 27.99 33.67
C GLU A 9 -26.87 26.54 33.19
N ASN A 10 -28.06 25.99 33.41
CA ASN A 10 -28.41 24.66 32.94
C ASN A 10 -28.45 24.55 31.41
N ILE A 11 -28.95 25.60 30.72
CA ILE A 11 -28.95 25.66 29.26
C ILE A 11 -27.50 25.75 28.75
N LEU A 12 -26.65 26.56 29.37
CA LEU A 12 -25.24 26.69 28.99
C LEU A 12 -24.46 25.38 29.19
N MET A 13 -24.70 24.68 30.31
CA MET A 13 -24.12 23.35 30.57
C MET A 13 -24.60 22.31 29.54
N GLY A 14 -25.89 22.32 29.21
CA GLY A 14 -26.45 21.44 28.17
C GLY A 14 -25.83 21.68 26.80
N MET A 15 -25.70 22.94 26.38
CA MET A 15 -25.07 23.30 25.12
C MET A 15 -23.57 22.95 25.09
N SER A 16 -22.86 23.16 26.20
CA SER A 16 -21.45 22.77 26.36
C SER A 16 -21.25 21.26 26.23
N ALA A 17 -22.14 20.46 26.84
CA ALA A 17 -22.10 19.01 26.73
C ALA A 17 -22.34 18.53 25.28
N VAL A 18 -23.30 19.14 24.57
CA VAL A 18 -23.58 18.82 23.16
C VAL A 18 -22.40 19.17 22.26
N ILE A 19 -21.81 20.36 22.42
CA ILE A 19 -20.63 20.79 21.65
C ILE A 19 -19.46 19.84 21.89
N SER A 20 -19.22 19.47 23.16
CA SER A 20 -18.16 18.53 23.54
C SER A 20 -18.36 17.17 22.89
N PHE A 21 -19.60 16.66 22.87
CA PHE A 21 -19.93 15.38 22.23
C PHE A 21 -19.72 15.41 20.71
N ILE A 22 -20.12 16.50 20.04
CA ILE A 22 -19.86 16.70 18.61
C ILE A 22 -18.36 16.72 18.33
N LEU A 23 -17.57 17.45 19.13
CA LEU A 23 -16.12 17.51 18.98
C LEU A 23 -15.46 16.14 19.15
N ILE A 24 -15.90 15.34 20.13
CA ILE A 24 -15.40 13.97 20.32
C ILE A 24 -15.67 13.13 19.07
N ILE A 25 -16.89 13.18 18.52
CA ILE A 25 -17.23 12.44 17.29
C ILE A 25 -16.35 12.87 16.12
N LEU A 26 -16.13 14.18 15.95
CA LEU A 26 -15.28 14.71 14.88
C LEU A 26 -13.83 14.24 15.03
N VAL A 27 -13.28 14.28 16.24
CA VAL A 27 -11.91 13.80 16.52
C VAL A 27 -11.81 12.30 16.27
N VAL A 28 -12.77 11.49 16.73
CA VAL A 28 -12.77 10.04 16.49
C VAL A 28 -12.81 9.74 15.00
N ARG A 29 -13.68 10.40 14.24
CA ARG A 29 -13.73 10.23 12.77
C ARG A 29 -12.40 10.62 12.12
N MET A 30 -11.83 11.75 12.51
CA MET A 30 -10.55 12.23 11.99
C MET A 30 -9.41 11.22 12.26
N VAL A 31 -9.33 10.69 13.48
CA VAL A 31 -8.31 9.70 13.86
C VAL A 31 -8.48 8.40 13.09
N LEU A 32 -9.71 7.90 12.97
CA LEU A 32 -9.99 6.68 12.19
C LEU A 32 -9.59 6.85 10.73
N THR A 33 -9.99 7.95 10.08
CA THR A 33 -9.62 8.22 8.68
C THR A 33 -8.09 8.28 8.52
N GLN A 34 -7.38 8.99 9.40
CA GLN A 34 -5.92 9.08 9.33
C GLN A 34 -5.23 7.73 9.54
N GLN A 35 -5.72 6.90 10.47
CA GLN A 35 -5.16 5.57 10.69
C GLN A 35 -5.40 4.67 9.48
N THR A 36 -6.60 4.71 8.90
CA THR A 36 -6.94 3.93 7.71
C THR A 36 -6.03 4.30 6.54
N GLU A 37 -5.88 5.59 6.23
CA GLU A 37 -5.00 6.04 5.14
C GLU A 37 -3.55 5.59 5.32
N ARG A 38 -3.00 5.71 6.54
CA ARG A 38 -1.64 5.27 6.84
C ARG A 38 -1.49 3.75 6.71
N THR A 39 -2.47 2.98 7.16
CA THR A 39 -2.45 1.53 7.04
C THR A 39 -2.48 1.09 5.58
N TYR A 40 -3.32 1.71 4.74
CA TYR A 40 -3.33 1.44 3.31
C TYR A 40 -2.00 1.81 2.66
N GLN A 41 -1.47 2.99 2.93
CA GLN A 41 -0.17 3.38 2.39
C GLN A 41 0.93 2.39 2.81
N ASN A 42 0.97 1.98 4.08
CA ASN A 42 1.94 1.00 4.58
C ASN A 42 1.80 -0.37 3.90
N LEU A 43 0.57 -0.80 3.58
CA LEU A 43 0.31 -2.04 2.84
C LEU A 43 0.97 -1.98 1.45
N PHE A 44 0.69 -0.92 0.67
CA PHE A 44 1.27 -0.76 -0.66
C PHE A 44 2.79 -0.55 -0.62
N GLU A 45 3.30 0.15 0.40
CA GLU A 45 4.74 0.26 0.63
C GLU A 45 5.39 -1.09 0.97
N SER A 46 4.67 -1.98 1.66
CA SER A 46 5.10 -3.36 1.91
C SER A 46 5.14 -4.15 0.61
N ILE A 47 4.11 -4.05 -0.24
CA ILE A 47 4.07 -4.72 -1.54
C ILE A 47 5.27 -4.30 -2.40
N ALA A 48 5.51 -2.99 -2.54
CA ALA A 48 6.64 -2.46 -3.30
C ALA A 48 7.99 -2.98 -2.74
N ARG A 49 8.11 -3.04 -1.41
CA ARG A 49 9.31 -3.52 -0.72
C ARG A 49 9.53 -5.02 -0.94
N ASP A 50 8.49 -5.83 -0.82
CA ASP A 50 8.56 -7.28 -0.99
C ASP A 50 8.99 -7.63 -2.40
N ILE A 51 8.40 -6.98 -3.41
CA ILE A 51 8.80 -7.13 -4.81
C ILE A 51 10.26 -6.71 -5.00
N SER A 52 10.69 -5.56 -4.48
CA SER A 52 12.09 -5.13 -4.55
C SER A 52 13.04 -6.16 -3.93
N LEU A 53 12.70 -6.68 -2.75
CA LEU A 53 13.50 -7.70 -2.05
C LEU A 53 13.55 -9.03 -2.81
N ILE A 54 12.46 -9.40 -3.48
CA ILE A 54 12.43 -10.58 -4.36
C ILE A 54 13.41 -10.39 -5.51
N ILE A 55 13.37 -9.24 -6.18
CA ILE A 55 14.28 -8.92 -7.28
C ILE A 55 15.74 -8.96 -6.80
N ASP A 56 16.04 -8.32 -5.67
CA ASP A 56 17.40 -8.30 -5.10
C ASP A 56 17.90 -9.69 -4.70
N ARG A 57 17.03 -10.45 -4.03
CA ARG A 57 17.36 -11.82 -3.63
C ARG A 57 17.62 -12.68 -4.85
N GLN A 58 16.75 -12.66 -5.86
CA GLN A 58 17.00 -13.41 -7.08
C GLN A 58 18.29 -12.95 -7.76
N ALA A 59 18.55 -11.64 -7.84
CA ALA A 59 19.77 -11.12 -8.45
C ALA A 59 21.04 -11.69 -7.77
N SER A 60 21.02 -11.88 -6.46
CA SER A 60 22.13 -12.45 -5.68
C SER A 60 22.35 -13.98 -5.82
N MET A 61 21.35 -14.73 -6.30
CA MET A 61 21.45 -16.21 -6.35
C MET A 61 22.26 -16.69 -7.54
N SER A 62 23.04 -17.76 -7.44
CA SER A 62 23.87 -18.25 -8.56
C SER A 62 23.10 -19.12 -9.57
N SER A 63 21.99 -19.72 -9.14
CA SER A 63 21.15 -20.62 -9.95
C SER A 63 19.96 -19.90 -10.56
N SER A 64 19.46 -20.44 -11.68
CA SER A 64 18.14 -20.08 -12.20
C SER A 64 17.06 -20.56 -11.22
N GLU A 65 16.22 -19.64 -10.77
CA GLU A 65 15.12 -19.90 -9.84
C GLU A 65 13.87 -19.13 -10.30
N LYS A 66 12.70 -19.73 -10.04
CA LYS A 66 11.40 -19.09 -10.20
C LYS A 66 10.86 -18.77 -8.80
N ARG A 67 10.35 -17.55 -8.60
CA ARG A 67 9.70 -17.15 -7.35
C ARG A 67 8.38 -16.50 -7.65
N GLU A 68 7.37 -16.93 -6.93
CA GLU A 68 6.03 -16.37 -7.03
C GLU A 68 5.79 -15.37 -5.90
N TYR A 69 5.03 -14.33 -6.20
CA TYR A 69 4.50 -13.37 -5.25
C TYR A 69 3.01 -13.19 -5.49
N GLU A 70 2.19 -13.48 -4.47
CA GLU A 70 0.75 -13.25 -4.52
C GLU A 70 0.45 -11.92 -3.82
N LEU A 71 -0.27 -11.03 -4.49
CA LEU A 71 -0.74 -9.80 -3.86
C LEU A 71 -1.82 -10.13 -2.82
N PRO A 72 -1.87 -9.42 -1.68
CA PRO A 72 -2.89 -9.67 -0.67
C PRO A 72 -4.32 -9.61 -1.26
N LYS A 73 -5.18 -10.53 -0.82
CA LYS A 73 -6.56 -10.61 -1.33
C LYS A 73 -7.33 -9.31 -1.08
N GLY A 74 -8.10 -8.88 -2.07
CA GLY A 74 -8.87 -7.63 -2.00
C GLY A 74 -8.06 -6.36 -2.28
N VAL A 75 -6.76 -6.48 -2.56
CA VAL A 75 -5.95 -5.36 -3.06
C VAL A 75 -6.18 -5.18 -4.55
N HIS A 76 -6.33 -3.93 -4.96
CA HIS A 76 -6.37 -3.47 -6.35
C HIS A 76 -5.27 -2.43 -6.50
N ALA A 77 -4.26 -2.72 -7.32
CA ALA A 77 -3.15 -1.83 -7.59
C ALA A 77 -2.45 -2.22 -8.88
N ASP A 78 -1.94 -1.22 -9.59
CA ASP A 78 -1.05 -1.42 -10.72
C ASP A 78 0.40 -1.52 -10.24
N VAL A 79 1.16 -2.44 -10.83
CA VAL A 79 2.57 -2.64 -10.50
C VAL A 79 3.40 -2.30 -11.73
N ARG A 80 4.35 -1.39 -11.56
CA ARG A 80 5.33 -1.05 -12.59
C ARG A 80 6.75 -1.24 -12.07
N ILE A 81 7.60 -1.93 -12.83
CA ILE A 81 9.01 -2.16 -12.49
C ILE A 81 9.85 -1.47 -13.56
N ASP A 82 10.52 -0.39 -13.18
CA ASP A 82 11.25 0.47 -14.11
C ASP A 82 12.45 1.16 -13.45
N TYR A 83 13.54 1.36 -14.21
CA TYR A 83 14.74 2.10 -13.77
C TYR A 83 15.23 1.83 -12.33
N LYS A 84 15.27 0.57 -11.87
CA LYS A 84 15.67 0.19 -10.49
C LYS A 84 14.65 0.56 -9.41
N TYR A 85 13.40 0.81 -9.77
CA TYR A 85 12.29 1.06 -8.86
C TYR A 85 11.10 0.16 -9.15
N VAL A 86 10.45 -0.28 -8.09
CA VAL A 86 9.10 -0.84 -8.12
C VAL A 86 8.16 0.29 -7.74
N PHE A 87 7.20 0.59 -8.62
CA PHE A 87 6.11 1.52 -8.40
C PHE A 87 4.83 0.71 -8.20
N VAL A 88 4.10 1.01 -7.14
CA VAL A 88 2.78 0.43 -6.88
C VAL A 88 1.80 1.59 -6.82
N THR A 89 0.89 1.64 -7.78
CA THR A 89 -0.14 2.68 -7.91
C THR A 89 -1.47 2.11 -7.45
N TYR A 90 -2.17 2.83 -6.57
CA TYR A 90 -3.46 2.47 -6.02
C TYR A 90 -4.31 3.74 -5.90
N ASP A 91 -5.59 3.65 -6.27
CA ASP A 91 -6.45 4.82 -6.43
C ASP A 91 -5.74 5.90 -7.28
N ASP A 92 -5.41 7.05 -6.68
CA ASP A 92 -4.65 8.14 -7.30
C ASP A 92 -3.25 8.35 -6.68
N LYS A 93 -2.74 7.37 -5.93
CA LYS A 93 -1.47 7.45 -5.20
C LYS A 93 -0.48 6.43 -5.73
N THR A 94 0.80 6.80 -5.73
CA THR A 94 1.90 5.89 -6.08
C THR A 94 2.90 5.83 -4.94
N VAL A 95 3.27 4.62 -4.54
CA VAL A 95 4.43 4.38 -3.67
C VAL A 95 5.54 3.74 -4.50
N SER A 96 6.79 4.01 -4.13
CA SER A 96 7.94 3.43 -4.82
C SER A 96 8.99 2.91 -3.85
N LYS A 97 9.68 1.84 -4.26
CA LYS A 97 10.86 1.31 -3.56
C LYS A 97 11.92 0.95 -4.59
N SER A 98 13.17 1.31 -4.32
CA SER A 98 14.29 0.94 -5.17
C SER A 98 14.68 -0.53 -4.99
N TYR A 99 15.36 -1.09 -5.97
CA TYR A 99 16.04 -2.38 -5.92
C TYR A 99 17.41 -2.27 -6.62
N SER A 100 18.33 -3.17 -6.32
CA SER A 100 19.69 -3.23 -6.86
C SER A 100 19.85 -4.20 -8.04
N GLY A 101 19.02 -5.26 -8.11
CA GLY A 101 19.08 -6.33 -9.12
C GLY A 101 18.89 -5.87 -10.58
N ILE A 102 19.36 -6.66 -11.55
CA ILE A 102 19.23 -6.36 -13.00
C ILE A 102 18.00 -7.08 -13.58
N THR A 103 17.11 -6.31 -14.20
CA THR A 103 15.93 -6.80 -14.90
C THR A 103 16.18 -6.87 -16.41
N ASN A 104 15.66 -7.89 -17.11
CA ASN A 104 16.00 -8.18 -18.52
C ASN A 104 15.23 -7.38 -19.57
N SER A 105 14.51 -6.32 -19.20
CA SER A 105 13.64 -5.63 -20.15
C SER A 105 14.22 -4.27 -20.53
N PRO A 106 14.32 -3.95 -21.84
CA PRO A 106 14.60 -2.60 -22.30
C PRO A 106 13.43 -1.63 -22.06
N GLN A 107 12.26 -2.15 -21.68
CA GLN A 107 11.05 -1.40 -21.34
C GLN A 107 10.61 -1.68 -19.90
N ALA A 108 9.90 -0.74 -19.28
CA ALA A 108 9.26 -0.96 -18.00
C ALA A 108 8.34 -2.19 -18.06
N TYR A 109 8.35 -3.01 -17.01
CA TYR A 109 7.27 -3.99 -16.83
C TYR A 109 6.07 -3.24 -16.25
N GLU A 110 4.93 -3.32 -16.91
CA GLU A 110 3.68 -2.71 -16.47
C GLU A 110 2.60 -3.78 -16.36
N PHE A 111 2.04 -3.94 -15.17
CA PHE A 111 1.01 -4.91 -14.85
C PHE A 111 -0.18 -4.17 -14.26
N SER A 112 -1.34 -4.29 -14.90
CA SER A 112 -2.56 -3.69 -14.38
C SER A 112 -3.32 -4.70 -13.53
N GLU A 113 -3.57 -4.32 -12.27
CA GLU A 113 -4.19 -5.18 -11.25
C GLU A 113 -3.69 -6.65 -11.19
N PRO A 114 -2.36 -6.91 -11.15
CA PRO A 114 -1.86 -8.28 -11.09
C PRO A 114 -2.31 -8.97 -9.80
N ARG A 115 -2.74 -10.22 -9.91
CA ARG A 115 -2.99 -11.06 -8.72
C ARG A 115 -1.74 -11.80 -8.28
N ILE A 116 -0.94 -12.25 -9.24
CA ILE A 116 0.24 -13.07 -9.03
C ILE A 116 1.34 -12.57 -9.95
N LEU A 117 2.53 -12.33 -9.39
CA LEU A 117 3.73 -12.02 -10.14
C LEU A 117 4.71 -13.18 -10.02
N CYS A 118 5.14 -13.73 -11.16
CA CYS A 118 6.22 -14.69 -11.22
C CYS A 118 7.52 -14.00 -11.66
N PHE A 119 8.55 -14.13 -10.83
CA PHE A 119 9.90 -13.66 -11.08
C PHE A 119 10.76 -14.85 -11.52
N VAL A 120 11.27 -14.81 -12.73
CA VAL A 120 12.12 -15.86 -13.31
C VAL A 120 13.52 -15.31 -13.53
N LYS A 121 14.50 -15.90 -12.85
CA LYS A 121 15.90 -15.63 -13.11
C LYS A 121 16.41 -16.49 -14.26
N ASN A 122 16.93 -15.82 -15.29
CA ASN A 122 17.69 -16.44 -16.36
C ASN A 122 19.10 -15.83 -16.40
N GLN A 123 20.10 -16.64 -15.99
CA GLN A 123 21.50 -16.24 -15.86
C GLN A 123 21.67 -14.96 -15.02
N ASN A 124 21.87 -13.81 -15.66
CA ASN A 124 22.12 -12.53 -14.99
C ASN A 124 20.92 -11.58 -14.96
N THR A 125 19.76 -12.05 -15.42
CA THR A 125 18.62 -11.18 -15.68
C THR A 125 17.34 -11.75 -15.09
N ILE A 126 16.47 -10.85 -14.64
CA ILE A 126 15.17 -11.20 -14.06
C ILE A 126 14.07 -10.80 -15.04
N GLN A 127 13.20 -11.75 -15.36
CA GLN A 127 11.97 -11.55 -16.11
C GLN A 127 10.78 -11.65 -15.15
N VAL A 128 9.76 -10.83 -15.39
CA VAL A 128 8.57 -10.77 -14.53
C VAL A 128 7.34 -11.01 -15.39
N PHE A 129 6.44 -11.87 -14.90
CA PHE A 129 5.21 -12.25 -15.59
C PHE A 129 4.01 -12.13 -14.65
N ASP A 130 2.89 -11.63 -15.15
CA ASP A 130 1.60 -11.62 -14.43
C ASP A 130 0.85 -12.94 -14.67
N LYS A 131 1.41 -14.02 -14.13
CA LYS A 131 0.83 -15.37 -14.12
C LYS A 131 1.58 -16.28 -13.15
N PRO A 132 0.96 -17.38 -12.70
CA PRO A 132 1.62 -18.36 -11.84
C PRO A 132 2.93 -18.89 -12.43
N CYS A 133 3.92 -19.17 -11.57
CA CYS A 133 5.23 -19.61 -12.05
C CYS A 133 5.22 -20.98 -12.75
N ILE A 134 4.19 -21.79 -12.49
CA ILE A 134 3.98 -23.08 -13.17
C ILE A 134 3.61 -22.92 -14.66
N GLU A 135 3.08 -21.76 -15.05
CA GLU A 135 2.65 -21.45 -16.42
C GLU A 135 3.72 -20.69 -17.23
N VAL A 136 4.87 -20.40 -16.62
CA VAL A 136 6.02 -19.81 -17.28
C VAL A 136 6.94 -20.95 -17.72
N GLN A 137 7.05 -21.18 -19.03
CA GLN A 137 7.96 -22.18 -19.60
C GLN A 137 9.37 -21.60 -19.72
#